data_AF-A0A1G1KAQ3-F1
#
_entry.id   AF-A0A1G1KAQ3-F1
#
_cell.length_a   1.000
_cell.length_b   1.000
_cell.length_c   1.000
_cell.angle_alpha   90.00
_cell.angle_beta   90.00
_cell.angle_gamma   90.00
#
_symmetry.space_group_name_H-M   'P 1'
#
loop_
_entity.id
_entity.type
_entity.pdbx_description
1 polymer ?
#
loop_
_entity_poly.entity_id
_entity_poly.type
_entity_poly.pdbx_seq_one_letter_code
_entity_poly.pdbx_strand_id
1 'polypeptide(L)'
;MSRTILLLSLLVGLGGTGTLGVMGKSSALLGWWIGVGLGLFNYFLLLKSVRRLVHERSREPDGGKGKSLGIAFFLRYLVLAAGFFLTFRLGREQLISCFISFVALYAVLFLDYLVRSRRQKPV
;
A
#
# COMPACT_ATOMS: atom_id res chain seq x y z
N MET A 1 14.05 -0.79 -0.21
CA MET A 1 12.85 -1.36 -0.84
C MET A 1 13.35 -2.29 -1.95
N SER A 2 12.80 -3.51 -2.09
CA SER A 2 13.33 -4.47 -3.08
C SER A 2 13.07 -3.97 -4.51
N ARG A 3 14.04 -4.08 -5.42
CA ARG A 3 13.90 -3.65 -6.82
C ARG A 3 12.65 -4.24 -7.49
N THR A 4 12.30 -5.48 -7.16
CA THR A 4 11.10 -6.18 -7.64
C THR A 4 9.81 -5.45 -7.28
N ILE A 5 9.73 -4.88 -6.07
CA ILE A 5 8.53 -4.17 -5.59
C ILE A 5 8.34 -2.86 -6.36
N LEU A 6 9.43 -2.14 -6.63
CA LEU A 6 9.41 -0.93 -7.45
C LEU A 6 8.97 -1.25 -8.89
N LEU A 7 9.50 -2.33 -9.48
CA LEU A 7 9.13 -2.77 -10.83
C LEU A 7 7.66 -3.20 -10.92
N LEU A 8 7.16 -3.96 -9.95
CA LEU A 8 5.74 -4.34 -9.88
C LEU A 8 4.83 -3.12 -9.74
N SER A 9 5.24 -2.15 -8.93
CA SER A 9 4.47 -0.92 -8.74
C SER A 9 4.46 -0.06 -9.99
N LEU A 10 5.60 0.02 -10.71
CA LEU A 10 5.70 0.68 -12.01
C LEU A 10 4.87 -0.04 -13.08
N LEU A 11 4.85 -1.37 -13.10
CA LEU A 11 4.02 -2.15 -14.02
C LEU A 11 2.53 -1.87 -13.79
N VAL A 12 2.07 -1.83 -12.54
CA VAL A 12 0.67 -1.46 -12.22
C VAL A 12 0.40 -0.01 -12.60
N GLY A 13 1.30 0.92 -12.24
CA GLY A 13 1.15 2.35 -12.54
C GLY A 13 1.07 2.63 -14.04
N LEU A 14 2.06 2.19 -14.80
CA LEU A 14 2.16 2.39 -16.25
C LEU A 14 1.12 1.57 -17.01
N GLY A 15 0.87 0.32 -16.59
CA GLY A 15 -0.13 -0.54 -17.19
C GLY A 15 -1.52 0.08 -17.13
N GLY A 16 -1.98 0.51 -15.95
CA GLY A 16 -3.27 1.17 -15.84
C GLY A 16 -3.34 2.55 -16.47
N THR A 17 -2.22 3.30 -16.50
CA THR A 17 -2.14 4.56 -17.28
C THR A 17 -2.39 4.30 -18.77
N GLY A 18 -1.76 3.26 -19.32
CA GLY A 18 -1.98 2.82 -20.71
C GLY A 18 -3.43 2.41 -20.95
N THR A 19 -4.01 1.57 -20.07
CA THR A 19 -5.40 1.12 -20.20
C THR A 19 -6.39 2.29 -20.15
N LEU A 20 -6.21 3.23 -19.21
CA LEU A 20 -7.06 4.42 -19.11
C LEU A 20 -6.93 5.32 -20.34
N GLY A 21 -5.72 5.45 -20.90
CA GLY A 21 -5.46 6.15 -22.14
C GLY A 21 -6.20 5.53 -23.34
N VAL A 22 -6.13 4.20 -23.50
CA VAL A 22 -6.85 3.47 -24.56
C VAL A 22 -8.37 3.60 -24.42
N MET A 23 -8.87 3.63 -23.18
CA MET A 23 -10.31 3.81 -22.90
C MET A 23 -10.78 5.27 -23.00
N GLY A 24 -9.89 6.22 -23.33
CA GLY A 24 -10.21 7.66 -23.37
C GLY A 24 -10.55 8.26 -22.00
N LYS A 25 -10.26 7.55 -20.90
CA LYS A 25 -10.57 7.96 -19.52
C LYS A 25 -9.41 8.75 -18.90
N SER A 26 -8.91 9.73 -19.63
CA SER A 26 -7.81 10.61 -19.20
C SER A 26 -8.15 11.37 -17.92
N SER A 27 -9.45 11.66 -17.72
CA SER A 27 -9.97 12.27 -16.49
C SER A 27 -9.61 11.45 -15.25
N ALA A 28 -9.54 10.11 -15.33
CA ALA A 28 -9.32 9.22 -14.20
C ALA A 28 -7.85 8.96 -13.85
N LEU A 29 -6.90 9.51 -14.61
CA LEU A 29 -5.46 9.27 -14.44
C LEU A 29 -4.93 9.77 -13.10
N LEU A 30 -5.46 10.90 -12.62
CA LEU A 30 -4.99 11.52 -11.39
C LEU A 30 -5.32 10.63 -10.18
N GLY A 31 -6.55 10.11 -10.12
CA GLY A 31 -6.99 9.12 -9.15
C GLY A 31 -6.16 7.84 -9.22
N TRP A 32 -5.84 7.36 -10.43
CA TRP A 32 -5.00 6.18 -10.64
C TRP A 32 -3.66 6.31 -9.92
N TRP A 33 -2.93 7.40 -10.17
CA TRP A 33 -1.62 7.66 -9.56
C TRP A 33 -1.71 7.91 -8.06
N ILE A 34 -2.77 8.56 -7.58
CA ILE A 34 -3.00 8.70 -6.13
C ILE A 34 -3.15 7.32 -5.49
N GLY A 35 -3.94 6.41 -6.07
CA GLY A 35 -4.14 5.08 -5.50
C GLY A 35 -2.87 4.21 -5.54
N VAL A 36 -2.04 4.33 -6.59
CA VAL A 36 -0.70 3.73 -6.64
C VAL A 36 0.17 4.27 -5.50
N GLY A 37 0.19 5.59 -5.31
CA GLY A 37 0.93 6.24 -4.23
C GLY A 37 0.47 5.79 -2.84
N LEU A 38 -0.84 5.74 -2.60
CA LEU A 38 -1.42 5.24 -1.35
C LEU A 38 -1.08 3.76 -1.12
N GLY A 39 -1.11 2.93 -2.17
CA GLY A 39 -0.74 1.51 -2.09
C GLY A 39 0.72 1.32 -1.69
N LEU A 40 1.63 2.08 -2.31
CA LEU A 40 3.05 2.10 -1.97
C LEU A 40 3.30 2.55 -0.53
N PHE A 41 2.67 3.66 -0.13
CA PHE A 41 2.81 4.21 1.22
C PHE A 41 2.29 3.23 2.28
N ASN A 42 1.12 2.66 2.02
CA ASN A 42 0.48 1.64 2.86
C ASN A 42 1.39 0.42 3.06
N TYR A 43 2.02 -0.07 1.99
CA TYR A 43 2.95 -1.18 2.04
C TYR A 43 4.28 -0.83 2.73
N PHE A 44 4.81 0.37 2.52
CA PHE A 44 6.00 0.86 3.21
C PHE A 44 5.80 0.88 4.73
N LEU A 45 4.66 1.42 5.19
CA LEU A 45 4.31 1.43 6.61
C LEU A 45 4.16 0.02 7.18
N LEU A 46 3.53 -0.90 6.43
CA LEU A 46 3.42 -2.31 6.82
C LEU A 46 4.79 -2.97 6.98
N LEU A 47 5.71 -2.80 6.02
CA LEU A 47 7.06 -3.35 6.13
C LEU A 47 7.85 -2.75 7.31
N LYS A 48 7.62 -1.48 7.63
CA LYS A 48 8.27 -0.81 8.76
C LYS A 48 7.75 -1.34 10.10
N SER A 49 6.44 -1.56 10.23
CA SER A 49 5.85 -2.15 11.44
C SER A 49 6.25 -3.60 11.63
N VAL A 50 6.26 -4.42 10.57
CA VAL A 50 6.71 -5.82 10.63
C VAL A 50 8.19 -5.91 11.01
N ARG A 51 9.07 -5.08 10.43
CA ARG A 51 10.49 -5.08 10.83
C ARG A 51 10.69 -4.68 12.29
N ARG A 52 9.96 -3.68 12.79
CA ARG A 52 10.02 -3.32 14.20
C ARG A 52 9.56 -4.48 15.08
N LEU A 53 8.45 -5.13 14.76
CA LEU A 53 7.96 -6.32 15.48
C LEU A 53 8.99 -7.45 15.53
N VAL A 54 9.64 -7.77 14.41
CA VAL A 54 10.67 -8.82 14.37
C VAL A 54 11.89 -8.44 15.23
N HIS A 55 12.34 -7.18 15.16
CA HIS A 55 13.47 -6.69 15.95
C HIS A 55 13.15 -6.58 17.45
N GLU A 56 11.91 -6.25 17.80
CA GLU A 56 11.45 -6.19 19.18
C GLU A 56 11.17 -7.57 19.75
N ARG A 57 10.72 -8.56 18.97
CA ARG A 57 10.52 -9.94 19.46
C ARG A 57 11.84 -10.62 19.85
N SER A 58 12.98 -10.11 19.38
CA SER A 58 14.33 -10.53 19.78
C SER A 58 14.81 -9.93 21.11
N ARG A 59 14.09 -8.96 21.69
CA ARG A 59 14.36 -8.38 23.01
C ARG A 59 13.14 -8.64 23.89
N GLU A 60 13.32 -9.18 25.08
CA GLU A 60 12.24 -9.64 25.97
C GLU A 60 11.06 -8.64 26.14
N PRO A 61 9.83 -9.13 26.42
CA PRO A 61 8.63 -8.34 26.32
C PRO A 61 8.36 -7.56 27.61
N ASP A 62 8.87 -6.33 27.71
CA ASP A 62 8.42 -5.39 28.75
C ASP A 62 7.05 -4.77 28.38
N GLY A 63 6.12 -4.88 29.33
CA GLY A 63 4.66 -4.78 29.19
C GLY A 63 4.06 -3.40 28.88
N GLY A 64 4.76 -2.53 28.15
CA GLY A 64 4.28 -1.18 27.79
C GLY A 64 3.93 -0.97 26.30
N LYS A 65 4.29 -1.91 25.41
CA LYS A 65 4.43 -1.62 23.96
C LYS A 65 3.21 -1.84 23.08
N GLY A 66 2.16 -2.49 23.58
CA GLY A 66 0.92 -2.73 22.80
C GLY A 66 0.23 -1.42 22.32
N LYS A 67 0.34 -0.34 23.11
CA LYS A 67 -0.23 0.98 22.74
C LYS A 67 0.47 1.64 21.54
N SER A 68 1.79 1.52 21.42
CA SER A 68 2.55 2.14 20.32
C SER A 68 2.23 1.52 18.96
N LEU A 69 2.02 0.20 18.94
CA LEU A 69 1.67 -0.52 17.72
C LEU A 69 0.27 -0.12 17.23
N GLY A 70 -0.70 -0.04 18.13
CA GLY A 70 -2.07 0.40 17.81
C GLY A 70 -2.10 1.80 17.19
N ILE A 71 -1.31 2.73 17.71
CA ILE A 71 -1.21 4.10 17.19
C ILE A 71 -0.64 4.13 15.76
N ALA A 72 0.39 3.34 15.47
CA ALA A 72 0.98 3.27 14.13
C ALA A 72 0.00 2.69 13.08
N PHE A 73 -0.79 1.68 13.47
CA PHE A 73 -1.87 1.16 12.61
C PHE A 73 -3.00 2.18 12.44
N PHE A 74 -3.43 2.84 13.51
CA PHE A 74 -4.45 3.87 13.45
C PHE A 74 -4.05 5.01 12.51
N LEU A 75 -2.84 5.55 12.66
CA LEU A 75 -2.34 6.64 11.82
C LEU A 75 -2.25 6.22 10.35
N ARG A 76 -1.88 4.97 10.06
CA ARG A 76 -1.88 4.42 8.70
C ARG A 76 -3.29 4.48 8.10
N TYR A 77 -4.29 3.95 8.79
CA TYR A 77 -5.67 3.97 8.31
C TYR A 77 -6.24 5.39 8.21
N LEU A 78 -5.82 6.31 9.09
CA LEU A 78 -6.18 7.71 9.01
C LEU A 78 -5.65 8.36 7.72
N VAL A 79 -4.38 8.11 7.37
CA VAL A 79 -3.80 8.63 6.12
C VAL A 79 -4.49 8.04 4.88
N LEU A 80 -4.83 6.75 4.91
CA LEU A 80 -5.63 6.11 3.86
C LEU A 80 -7.00 6.78 3.72
N ALA A 81 -7.71 6.97 4.83
CA ALA A 81 -9.01 7.62 4.85
C ALA A 81 -8.93 9.06 4.31
N ALA A 82 -7.91 9.82 4.72
CA ALA A 82 -7.66 11.17 4.20
C ALA A 82 -7.35 11.17 2.70
N GLY A 83 -6.55 10.22 2.22
CA GLY A 83 -6.25 10.05 0.80
C GLY A 83 -7.50 9.75 -0.03
N PHE A 84 -8.31 8.79 0.42
CA PHE A 84 -9.58 8.46 -0.24
C PHE A 84 -10.57 9.63 -0.21
N PHE A 85 -10.66 10.34 0.92
CA PHE A 85 -11.49 11.54 1.05
C PHE A 85 -11.06 12.65 0.10
N LEU A 86 -9.75 12.86 -0.08
CA LEU A 86 -9.22 13.83 -1.04
C LEU A 86 -9.61 13.44 -2.47
N THR A 87 -9.48 12.17 -2.85
CA THR A 87 -9.94 11.72 -4.17
C THR A 87 -11.45 11.79 -4.35
N PHE A 88 -12.24 11.60 -3.28
CA PHE A 88 -13.68 11.81 -3.33
C PHE A 88 -14.03 13.27 -3.65
N ARG A 89 -13.31 14.23 -3.07
CA ARG A 89 -13.45 15.66 -3.39
C ARG A 89 -13.10 16.01 -4.84
N LEU A 90 -12.17 15.26 -5.44
CA LEU A 90 -11.78 15.42 -6.85
C LEU A 90 -12.78 14.81 -7.84
N GLY A 91 -13.75 14.04 -7.37
CA GLY A 91 -14.85 13.49 -8.17
C GLY A 91 -14.93 11.97 -8.14
N ARG A 92 -16.11 11.45 -8.51
CA ARG A 92 -16.44 10.02 -8.45
C ARG A 92 -15.49 9.17 -9.31
N GLU A 93 -15.13 9.64 -10.49
CA GLU A 93 -14.20 8.93 -11.38
C GLU A 93 -12.81 8.78 -10.77
N GLN A 94 -12.32 9.82 -10.10
CA GLN A 94 -11.02 9.80 -9.42
C GLN A 94 -11.02 8.82 -8.25
N LEU A 95 -12.10 8.81 -7.47
CA LEU A 95 -12.24 7.89 -6.36
C LEU A 95 -12.26 6.43 -6.83
N ILE A 96 -13.03 6.12 -7.87
CA ILE A 96 -13.11 4.77 -8.43
C ILE A 96 -11.74 4.33 -8.97
N SER A 97 -11.09 5.20 -9.74
CA SER A 97 -9.76 4.92 -10.30
C SER A 97 -8.70 4.71 -9.22
N CYS A 98 -8.70 5.55 -8.19
CA CYS A 98 -7.85 5.44 -7.00
C CYS A 98 -8.09 4.12 -6.25
N PHE A 99 -9.35 3.76 -6.04
CA PHE A 99 -9.69 2.51 -5.36
C PHE A 99 -9.21 1.29 -6.13
N ILE A 100 -9.45 1.25 -7.45
CA ILE A 100 -9.01 0.14 -8.30
C ILE A 100 -7.48 0.02 -8.28
N SER A 101 -6.74 1.11 -8.49
CA SER A 101 -5.28 1.06 -8.51
C SER A 101 -4.69 0.70 -7.15
N PHE A 102 -5.29 1.21 -6.06
CA PHE A 102 -4.92 0.85 -4.70
C PHE A 102 -5.09 -0.65 -4.44
N VAL A 103 -6.25 -1.23 -4.77
CA VAL A 103 -6.53 -2.65 -4.55
C VAL A 103 -5.65 -3.54 -5.42
N ALA A 104 -5.47 -3.18 -6.69
CA ALA A 104 -4.61 -3.92 -7.61
C ALA A 104 -3.16 -3.99 -7.09
N LEU A 105 -2.62 -2.83 -6.68
CA LEU A 105 -1.28 -2.77 -6.13
C LEU A 105 -1.19 -3.49 -4.77
N TYR A 106 -2.18 -3.30 -3.90
CA TYR A 106 -2.22 -3.96 -2.60
C TYR A 106 -2.21 -5.48 -2.73
N ALA A 107 -2.99 -6.06 -3.65
CA ALA A 107 -3.02 -7.50 -3.89
C ALA A 107 -1.65 -8.04 -4.33
N VAL A 108 -0.99 -7.36 -5.28
CA VAL A 108 0.35 -7.73 -5.76
C VAL A 108 1.37 -7.70 -4.62
N LEU A 109 1.36 -6.62 -3.83
CA LEU A 109 2.30 -6.44 -2.73
C LEU A 109 2.02 -7.38 -1.54
N PHE A 110 0.75 -7.70 -1.30
CA PHE A 110 0.34 -8.67 -0.29
C PHE A 110 0.77 -10.09 -0.68
N LEU A 111 0.64 -10.45 -1.96
CA LEU A 111 1.16 -11.71 -2.49
C LEU A 111 2.69 -11.80 -2.36
N ASP A 112 3.43 -10.76 -2.73
CA ASP A 112 4.90 -10.71 -2.52
C ASP A 112 5.24 -10.88 -1.02
N TYR A 113 4.51 -10.22 -0.12
CA TYR A 113 4.67 -10.40 1.32
C TYR A 113 4.43 -11.85 1.77
N LEU A 114 3.33 -12.47 1.33
CA LEU A 114 3.02 -13.87 1.66
C LEU A 114 4.08 -14.84 1.15
N VAL A 115 4.58 -14.65 -0.08
CA VAL A 115 5.64 -15.47 -0.66
C VAL A 115 6.93 -15.34 0.14
N ARG A 116 7.33 -14.12 0.52
CA ARG A 116 8.51 -13.89 1.37
C ARG A 116 8.35 -14.50 2.75
N SER A 117 7.16 -14.36 3.35
CA SER A 117 6.86 -14.93 4.67
C SER A 117 6.92 -16.47 4.64
N ARG A 118 6.41 -17.12 3.59
CA ARG A 118 6.50 -18.59 3.45
C ARG A 118 7.94 -19.08 3.25
N ARG A 119 8.78 -18.34 2.52
CA ARG A 119 10.21 -18.66 2.33
C ARG A 119 11.06 -18.43 3.58
N GLN A 120 10.56 -17.68 4.56
CA GLN A 120 11.23 -17.43 5.84
C GLN A 120 10.84 -18.41 6.95
N LYS A 121 10.08 -19.48 6.66
CA LYS A 121 9.90 -20.57 7.64
C LYS A 121 11.28 -21.21 7.90
N PRO A 122 11.80 -21.18 9.13
CA PRO A 122 12.95 -21.99 9.49
C PRO A 122 12.51 -23.45 9.42
N VAL A 123 13.40 -24.29 8.88
CA VAL A 123 13.39 -25.74 9.14
C VAL A 123 13.56 -25.95 10.65
#